data_AF-A0A7U9SDJ9-F1
#
_entry.id   AF-A0A7U9SDJ9-F1
#
_cell.length_a   1.000
_cell.length_b   1.000
_cell.length_c   1.000
_cell.angle_alpha   90.00
_cell.angle_beta   90.00
_cell.angle_gamma   90.00
#
_symmetry.space_group_name_H-M   'P 1'
#
loop_
_entity.id
_entity.type
_entity.pdbx_description
1 polymer ?
#
loop_
_entity_poly.entity_id
_entity_poly.type
_entity_poly.pdbx_seq_one_letter_code
_entity_poly.pdbx_strand_id
1 'polypeptide(L)'
;MTFFYGKVVKWCSNIYTENNMIFRTGTVFRDNEEHFRIIKKYKIKYFIDFRTEKEIVTNTFLITRLEREGVKWFNYTINNYKDDKIEKNPTVNNYALYYLGILEHGKKGIYGFFKFLSNIPNIEPIVYGCSLGKDRTGIISYLLLNILEGRSSDIYNDYCITKDFLLSNSQVIQYFADKGVLDYEKRCNTDNNILKIFEKIFEKRYFSVSHYLCHIGITEADQINIKKKWGKKTIG
;
A
#
# COMPACT_ATOMS: atom_id res chain seq x y z
N MET A 1 -6.77 9.31 32.93
CA MET A 1 -8.14 8.80 32.73
C MET A 1 -8.15 8.04 31.41
N THR A 2 -8.00 6.72 31.49
CA THR A 2 -7.71 5.86 30.34
C THR A 2 -9.02 5.34 29.79
N PHE A 3 -9.47 5.89 28.66
CA PHE A 3 -10.67 5.40 27.99
C PHE A 3 -10.31 4.17 27.15
N PHE A 4 -10.79 3.00 27.58
CA PHE A 4 -10.91 1.80 26.77
C PHE A 4 -12.22 1.88 25.98
N TYR A 5 -12.17 1.83 24.64
CA TYR A 5 -13.34 1.61 23.79
C TYR A 5 -12.98 0.81 22.53
N GLY A 6 -13.74 -0.27 22.30
CA GLY A 6 -14.26 -0.68 20.98
C GLY A 6 -13.34 -1.47 20.03
N LYS A 7 -13.71 -2.72 19.74
CA LYS A 7 -13.17 -3.56 18.64
C LYS A 7 -13.31 -2.86 17.27
N VAL A 8 -12.22 -2.77 16.50
CA VAL A 8 -12.23 -2.89 15.01
C VAL A 8 -10.89 -3.51 14.57
N VAL A 9 -10.93 -4.78 14.16
CA VAL A 9 -9.82 -5.47 13.49
C VAL A 9 -10.09 -5.39 12.01
N LYS A 10 -9.19 -4.77 11.24
CA LYS A 10 -9.23 -4.92 9.79
C LYS A 10 -7.89 -4.46 9.19
N TRP A 11 -7.06 -5.45 8.91
CA TRP A 11 -5.79 -5.34 8.23
C TRP A 11 -6.09 -5.40 6.72
N CYS A 12 -5.52 -4.45 5.95
CA CYS A 12 -6.01 -4.15 4.60
C CYS A 12 -5.72 -5.34 3.67
N SER A 13 -6.78 -6.06 3.30
CA SER A 13 -6.88 -7.04 2.20
C SER A 13 -5.68 -7.95 1.88
N ASN A 14 -5.98 -9.26 1.80
CA ASN A 14 -5.08 -10.19 1.12
C ASN A 14 -5.00 -9.77 -0.35
N ILE A 15 -3.78 -9.63 -0.87
CA ILE A 15 -3.58 -9.57 -2.30
C ILE A 15 -3.83 -10.98 -2.81
N TYR A 16 -4.56 -11.09 -3.93
CA TYR A 16 -4.99 -12.32 -4.57
C TYR A 16 -3.79 -13.23 -4.97
N THR A 17 -3.16 -13.83 -3.97
CA THR A 17 -1.94 -14.65 -4.04
C THR A 17 -2.26 -16.06 -3.59
N GLU A 18 -1.44 -17.03 -3.98
CA GLU A 18 -1.52 -18.36 -3.36
C GLU A 18 -1.27 -18.22 -1.85
N ASN A 19 -2.11 -18.87 -1.04
CA ASN A 19 -1.92 -19.01 0.40
C ASN A 19 -1.86 -17.73 1.26
N ASN A 20 -2.35 -16.59 0.75
CA ASN A 20 -2.35 -15.30 1.48
C ASN A 20 -0.93 -14.89 1.91
N MET A 21 -0.02 -14.73 0.95
CA MET A 21 1.40 -14.45 1.21
C MET A 21 1.76 -12.97 1.06
N ILE A 22 0.96 -12.20 0.33
CA ILE A 22 1.12 -10.75 0.18
C ILE A 22 -0.12 -10.02 0.65
N PHE A 23 0.16 -8.84 1.17
CA PHE A 23 -0.63 -8.25 2.18
C PHE A 23 -0.33 -6.76 2.30
N ARG A 24 -1.34 -5.90 2.51
CA ARG A 24 -1.15 -4.45 2.60
C ARG A 24 -1.65 -3.88 3.93
N THR A 25 -1.15 -2.71 4.33
CA THR A 25 -1.61 -2.06 5.56
C THR A 25 -1.42 -0.55 5.51
N GLY A 26 -2.21 0.18 6.31
CA GLY A 26 -1.76 1.45 6.87
C GLY A 26 -0.86 1.20 8.07
N THR A 27 0.17 2.02 8.26
CA THR A 27 1.11 1.94 9.41
C THR A 27 0.58 2.62 10.68
N VAL A 28 -0.72 2.82 10.79
CA VAL A 28 -1.36 3.73 11.74
C VAL A 28 -2.16 2.99 12.81
N PHE A 29 -2.10 3.26 14.12
CA PHE A 29 -1.25 4.10 14.98
C PHE A 29 -0.86 3.28 16.24
N ARG A 30 -0.07 3.87 17.15
CA ARG A 30 0.56 3.31 18.37
C ARG A 30 -0.07 2.02 18.94
N ASP A 31 0.81 1.06 19.18
CA ASP A 31 0.64 -0.09 20.09
C ASP A 31 -0.75 -0.75 20.07
N ASN A 32 -1.12 -1.29 18.90
CA ASN A 32 -2.26 -2.16 18.82
C ASN A 32 -1.77 -3.61 18.85
N GLU A 33 -1.91 -4.28 20.00
CA GLU A 33 -1.65 -5.71 20.16
C GLU A 33 -2.33 -6.54 19.06
N GLU A 34 -3.44 -6.08 18.48
CA GLU A 34 -4.09 -6.75 17.34
C GLU A 34 -3.21 -6.80 16.08
N HIS A 35 -2.46 -5.75 15.76
CA HIS A 35 -1.53 -5.78 14.61
C HIS A 35 -0.47 -6.86 14.80
N PHE A 36 0.01 -7.03 16.04
CA PHE A 36 0.99 -8.07 16.36
C PHE A 36 0.38 -9.47 16.43
N ARG A 37 -0.89 -9.60 16.83
CA ARG A 37 -1.63 -10.87 16.69
C ARG A 37 -1.73 -11.30 15.23
N ILE A 38 -1.95 -10.36 14.30
CA ILE A 38 -1.97 -10.64 12.86
C ILE A 38 -0.59 -11.04 12.36
N ILE A 39 0.46 -10.30 12.74
CA ILE A 39 1.86 -10.64 12.42
C ILE A 39 2.18 -12.08 12.86
N LYS A 40 1.81 -12.46 14.09
CA LYS A 40 1.98 -13.81 14.63
C LYS A 40 1.14 -14.85 13.90
N LYS A 41 -0.16 -14.57 13.72
CA LYS A 41 -1.14 -15.47 13.08
C LYS A 41 -0.72 -15.85 11.67
N TYR A 42 -0.31 -14.87 10.88
CA TYR A 42 0.11 -15.07 9.48
C TYR A 42 1.60 -15.31 9.34
N LYS A 43 2.35 -15.40 10.45
CA LYS A 43 3.80 -15.64 10.48
C LYS A 43 4.56 -14.69 9.55
N ILE A 44 4.19 -13.41 9.57
CA ILE A 44 4.81 -12.37 8.74
C ILE A 44 6.32 -12.37 8.95
N LYS A 45 7.07 -12.37 7.84
CA LYS A 45 8.54 -12.36 7.85
C LYS A 45 9.13 -11.05 7.39
N TYR A 46 8.41 -10.33 6.54
CA TYR A 46 8.88 -9.09 5.95
C TYR A 46 7.88 -7.97 6.11
N PHE A 47 8.36 -6.80 6.53
CA PHE A 47 7.59 -5.57 6.55
C PHE A 47 8.24 -4.56 5.62
N ILE A 48 7.54 -4.16 4.56
CA ILE A 48 8.01 -3.17 3.60
C ILE A 48 7.32 -1.83 3.85
N ASP A 49 8.09 -0.83 4.24
CA ASP A 49 7.59 0.50 4.60
C ASP A 49 7.86 1.50 3.48
N PHE A 50 6.79 2.09 2.94
CA PHE A 50 6.84 3.10 1.88
C PHE A 50 6.88 4.54 2.42
N ARG A 51 6.82 4.71 3.74
CA ARG A 51 6.89 6.03 4.38
C ARG A 51 8.24 6.70 4.17
N THR A 52 8.22 8.03 4.16
CA THR A 52 9.42 8.86 4.20
C THR A 52 10.07 8.82 5.59
N GLU A 53 11.34 9.18 5.69
CA GLU A 53 12.04 9.30 6.98
C GLU A 53 11.29 10.22 7.97
N LYS A 54 10.75 11.34 7.48
CA LYS A 54 9.95 12.29 8.28
C LYS A 54 8.70 11.64 8.89
N GLU A 55 8.06 10.74 8.16
CA GLU A 55 6.90 9.99 8.67
C GLU A 55 7.34 8.88 9.63
N ILE A 56 8.48 8.24 9.38
CA ILE A 56 9.02 7.15 10.21
C ILE A 56 9.43 7.64 11.60
N VAL A 57 10.13 8.76 11.70
CA VAL A 57 10.61 9.28 12.99
C VAL A 57 9.49 9.61 13.97
N THR A 58 8.26 9.80 13.49
CA THR A 58 7.07 10.01 14.33
C THR A 58 6.53 8.73 14.96
N ASN A 59 6.98 7.55 14.50
CA ASN A 59 6.53 6.24 14.98
C ASN A 59 7.65 5.17 14.84
N THR A 60 8.73 5.35 15.60
CA THR A 60 9.85 4.39 15.67
C THR A 60 9.50 3.12 16.43
N PHE A 61 8.51 3.16 17.34
CA PHE A 61 8.08 2.01 18.14
C PHE A 61 7.67 0.80 17.31
N LEU A 62 6.99 1.03 16.17
CA LEU A 62 6.60 -0.04 15.25
C LEU A 62 7.82 -0.86 14.79
N ILE A 63 8.91 -0.18 14.44
CA ILE A 63 10.13 -0.83 13.92
C ILE A 63 10.75 -1.69 15.02
N THR A 64 10.98 -1.13 16.20
CA THR A 64 11.53 -1.86 17.35
C THR A 64 10.69 -3.07 17.71
N ARG A 65 9.36 -2.98 17.61
CA ARG A 65 8.48 -4.10 17.92
C ARG A 65 8.46 -5.16 16.81
N LEU A 66 8.55 -4.78 15.53
CA LEU A 66 8.71 -5.72 14.41
C LEU A 66 10.00 -6.54 14.58
N GLU A 67 11.10 -5.90 14.92
CA GLU A 67 12.39 -6.56 15.18
C GLU A 67 12.29 -7.58 16.33
N ARG A 68 11.63 -7.20 17.44
CA ARG A 68 11.39 -8.10 18.58
C ARG A 68 10.56 -9.33 18.23
N GLU A 69 9.68 -9.21 17.25
CA GLU A 69 8.84 -10.31 16.75
C GLU A 69 9.53 -11.10 15.61
N GLY A 70 10.80 -10.80 15.31
CA GLY A 70 11.58 -11.47 14.27
C GLY A 70 11.14 -11.13 12.85
N VAL A 71 10.48 -9.99 12.65
CA VAL A 71 10.07 -9.49 11.33
C VAL A 71 11.16 -8.59 10.77
N LYS A 72 11.65 -8.90 9.56
CA LYS A 72 12.63 -8.08 8.86
C LYS A 72 11.95 -6.85 8.27
N TRP A 73 12.42 -5.67 8.66
CA TRP A 73 11.89 -4.40 8.18
C TRP A 73 12.77 -3.82 7.06
N PHE A 74 12.14 -3.35 5.98
CA PHE A 74 12.79 -2.66 4.87
C PHE A 74 12.06 -1.36 4.57
N ASN A 75 12.78 -0.25 4.44
CA ASN A 75 12.22 0.99 3.94
C ASN A 75 12.53 1.18 2.45
N TYR A 76 11.49 1.18 1.64
CA TYR A 76 11.53 1.58 0.25
C TYR A 76 10.68 2.84 0.09
N THR A 77 11.24 3.98 0.50
CA THR A 77 10.53 5.27 0.50
C THR A 77 9.92 5.57 -0.88
N ILE A 78 8.61 5.85 -0.90
CA ILE A 78 7.88 6.32 -2.06
C ILE A 78 7.42 7.75 -1.77
N ASN A 79 7.93 8.72 -2.52
CA ASN A 79 7.55 10.13 -2.43
C ASN A 79 6.32 10.39 -3.30
N ASN A 80 5.41 11.26 -2.85
CA ASN A 80 4.12 11.39 -3.54
C ASN A 80 4.11 12.45 -4.63
N TYR A 81 4.78 13.58 -4.43
CA TYR A 81 4.94 14.66 -5.41
C TYR A 81 5.77 15.80 -4.79
N LYS A 82 6.11 16.83 -5.57
CA LYS A 82 6.64 18.10 -5.04
C LYS A 82 5.70 18.61 -3.91
N ASP A 83 6.25 18.78 -2.72
CA ASP A 83 5.59 19.18 -1.46
C ASP A 83 4.62 18.20 -0.77
N ASP A 84 4.47 16.96 -1.26
CA ASP A 84 3.66 15.87 -0.66
C ASP A 84 2.19 16.21 -0.34
N LYS A 85 1.67 17.32 -0.88
CA LYS A 85 0.32 17.82 -0.58
C LYS A 85 -0.59 17.67 -1.77
N ILE A 86 -1.70 16.97 -1.55
CA ILE A 86 -2.89 17.13 -2.38
C ILE A 86 -3.63 18.39 -1.93
N GLU A 87 -4.36 19.03 -2.84
CA GLU A 87 -5.23 20.17 -2.52
C GLU A 87 -6.12 19.87 -1.31
N LYS A 88 -6.48 20.90 -0.53
CA LYS A 88 -7.28 20.76 0.70
C LYS A 88 -8.64 20.07 0.45
N ASN A 89 -9.22 20.30 -0.72
CA ASN A 89 -10.52 19.78 -1.14
C ASN A 89 -10.41 19.04 -2.49
N PRO A 90 -9.72 17.89 -2.54
CA PRO A 90 -9.32 17.29 -3.80
C PRO A 90 -10.52 16.77 -4.60
N THR A 91 -10.51 17.03 -5.90
CA THR A 91 -11.39 16.37 -6.87
C THR A 91 -10.84 14.99 -7.25
N VAL A 92 -11.65 14.21 -7.98
CA VAL A 92 -11.23 12.93 -8.57
C VAL A 92 -10.00 13.11 -9.46
N ASN A 93 -9.95 14.19 -10.26
CA ASN A 93 -8.82 14.51 -11.14
C ASN A 93 -7.56 14.86 -10.34
N ASN A 94 -7.69 15.61 -9.24
CA ASN A 94 -6.54 15.93 -8.38
C ASN A 94 -5.91 14.64 -7.82
N TYR A 95 -6.72 13.67 -7.38
CA TYR A 95 -6.20 12.38 -6.94
C TYR A 95 -5.54 11.59 -8.06
N ALA A 96 -6.13 11.55 -9.25
CA ALA A 96 -5.54 10.83 -10.39
C ALA A 96 -4.17 11.40 -10.79
N LEU A 97 -4.03 12.74 -10.84
CA LEU A 97 -2.75 13.40 -11.10
C LEU A 97 -1.74 13.18 -9.96
N TYR A 98 -2.22 13.22 -8.71
CA TYR A 98 -1.39 12.90 -7.55
C TYR A 98 -0.83 11.47 -7.61
N TYR A 99 -1.64 10.50 -8.05
CA TYR A 99 -1.20 9.12 -8.26
C TYR A 99 -0.16 8.96 -9.37
N LEU A 100 -0.28 9.72 -10.46
CA LEU A 100 0.80 9.81 -11.44
C LEU A 100 2.08 10.38 -10.82
N GLY A 101 1.95 11.43 -10.00
CA GLY A 101 3.05 12.01 -9.24
C GLY A 101 3.79 11.01 -8.36
N ILE A 102 3.05 10.13 -7.65
CA ILE A 102 3.63 9.05 -6.83
C ILE A 102 4.54 8.18 -7.69
N LEU A 103 4.10 7.84 -8.90
CA LEU A 103 4.88 6.99 -9.81
C LEU A 103 6.10 7.69 -10.41
N GLU A 104 6.01 9.00 -10.64
CA GLU A 104 7.10 9.80 -11.19
C GLU A 104 8.22 10.05 -10.18
N HIS A 105 7.86 10.31 -8.91
CA HIS A 105 8.82 10.66 -7.85
C HIS A 105 9.18 9.50 -6.92
N GLY A 106 8.38 8.43 -6.92
CA GLY A 106 8.57 7.24 -6.11
C GLY A 106 9.43 6.14 -6.74
N LYS A 107 9.95 6.34 -7.97
CA LYS A 107 10.59 5.30 -8.80
C LYS A 107 11.59 4.42 -8.03
N LYS A 108 12.45 5.02 -7.19
CA LYS A 108 13.47 4.28 -6.43
C LYS A 108 12.84 3.29 -5.42
N GLY A 109 11.82 3.72 -4.67
CA GLY A 109 11.12 2.86 -3.72
C GLY A 109 10.30 1.78 -4.43
N ILE A 110 9.65 2.14 -5.55
CA ILE A 110 8.89 1.20 -6.37
C ILE A 110 9.83 0.13 -6.94
N TYR A 111 10.96 0.54 -7.51
CA TYR A 111 12.01 -0.37 -7.96
C TYR A 111 12.47 -1.31 -6.85
N GLY A 112 12.77 -0.78 -5.66
CA GLY A 112 13.20 -1.58 -4.51
C GLY A 112 12.18 -2.65 -4.12
N PHE A 113 10.89 -2.28 -4.07
CA PHE A 113 9.81 -3.22 -3.75
C PHE A 113 9.67 -4.34 -4.79
N PHE A 114 9.60 -3.99 -6.08
CA PHE A 114 9.44 -5.00 -7.13
C PHE A 114 10.69 -5.88 -7.28
N LYS A 115 11.91 -5.34 -7.13
CA LYS A 115 13.13 -6.18 -7.08
C LYS A 115 13.14 -7.10 -5.87
N PHE A 116 12.68 -6.64 -4.71
CA PHE A 116 12.54 -7.50 -3.52
C PHE A 116 11.60 -8.68 -3.82
N LEU A 117 10.42 -8.43 -4.40
CA LEU A 117 9.48 -9.48 -4.77
C LEU A 117 10.06 -10.48 -5.79
N SER A 118 10.79 -9.97 -6.79
CA SER A 118 11.42 -10.79 -7.82
C SER A 118 12.54 -11.67 -7.25
N ASN A 119 13.37 -11.10 -6.38
CA ASN A 119 14.64 -11.73 -5.96
C ASN A 119 14.55 -12.50 -4.64
N ILE A 120 13.43 -12.44 -3.91
CA ILE A 120 13.32 -13.15 -2.63
C ILE A 120 13.58 -14.66 -2.85
N PRO A 121 14.47 -15.29 -2.05
CA PRO A 121 14.83 -16.69 -2.29
C PRO A 121 13.69 -17.64 -1.94
N ASN A 122 12.99 -17.36 -0.85
CA ASN A 122 11.87 -18.16 -0.35
C ASN A 122 10.60 -17.30 -0.31
N ILE A 123 9.47 -17.89 -0.72
CA ILE A 123 8.16 -17.25 -0.61
C ILE A 123 7.73 -17.31 0.85
N GLU A 124 7.83 -16.19 1.55
CA GLU A 124 7.40 -16.05 2.93
C GLU A 124 6.41 -14.89 3.03
N PRO A 125 5.55 -14.85 4.06
CA PRO A 125 4.50 -13.84 4.15
C PRO A 125 5.11 -12.44 4.34
N ILE A 126 4.76 -11.52 3.46
CA ILE A 126 5.26 -10.13 3.46
C ILE A 126 4.09 -9.22 3.73
N VAL A 127 4.24 -8.13 4.46
CA VAL A 127 3.28 -7.03 4.51
C VAL A 127 3.93 -5.76 4.00
N TYR A 128 3.20 -4.90 3.30
CA TYR A 128 3.70 -3.59 2.92
C TYR A 128 2.71 -2.47 3.20
N GLY A 129 3.20 -1.26 3.42
CA GLY A 129 2.34 -0.16 3.80
C GLY A 129 2.99 1.21 3.71
N CYS A 130 2.15 2.23 3.60
CA CYS A 130 2.49 3.62 3.85
C CYS A 130 1.76 4.09 5.11
N SER A 131 1.63 5.40 5.33
CA SER A 131 0.94 5.97 6.51
C SER A 131 -0.48 5.42 6.69
N LEU A 132 -1.44 5.78 5.84
CA LEU A 132 -2.83 5.30 5.97
C LEU A 132 -3.13 4.04 5.14
N GLY A 133 -2.18 3.56 4.34
CA GLY A 133 -2.40 2.40 3.47
C GLY A 133 -3.33 2.70 2.29
N LYS A 134 -3.53 3.98 1.95
CA LYS A 134 -4.47 4.45 0.91
C LYS A 134 -3.77 4.79 -0.40
N ASP A 135 -3.00 5.87 -0.42
CA ASP A 135 -2.51 6.46 -1.67
C ASP A 135 -1.32 5.67 -2.26
N ARG A 136 -0.14 5.73 -1.62
CA ARG A 136 1.06 4.95 -2.06
C ARG A 136 0.75 3.46 -2.11
N THR A 137 0.26 2.91 -1.01
CA THR A 137 -0.09 1.49 -0.93
C THR A 137 -1.12 1.11 -1.99
N GLY A 138 -2.15 1.93 -2.23
CA GLY A 138 -3.16 1.71 -3.27
C GLY A 138 -2.58 1.57 -4.65
N ILE A 139 -1.75 2.53 -5.06
CA ILE A 139 -1.15 2.51 -6.39
C ILE A 139 -0.13 1.39 -6.54
N ILE A 140 0.62 1.05 -5.48
CA ILE A 140 1.52 -0.13 -5.53
C ILE A 140 0.73 -1.45 -5.61
N SER A 141 -0.41 -1.57 -4.92
CA SER A 141 -1.30 -2.72 -5.06
C SER A 141 -1.90 -2.80 -6.46
N TYR A 142 -2.30 -1.67 -7.05
CA TYR A 142 -2.74 -1.60 -8.43
C TYR A 142 -1.67 -2.16 -9.40
N LEU A 143 -0.42 -1.70 -9.28
CA LEU A 143 0.67 -2.20 -10.13
C LEU A 143 0.92 -3.71 -9.91
N LEU A 144 0.97 -4.14 -8.65
CA LEU A 144 1.23 -5.54 -8.31
C LEU A 144 0.12 -6.46 -8.83
N LEU A 145 -1.15 -6.12 -8.58
CA LEU A 145 -2.27 -6.94 -9.02
C LEU A 145 -2.36 -7.02 -10.54
N ASN A 146 -1.99 -5.98 -11.28
CA ASN A 146 -1.86 -6.05 -12.74
C ASN A 146 -0.80 -7.06 -13.18
N ILE A 147 0.37 -7.10 -12.52
CA ILE A 147 1.43 -8.09 -12.81
C ILE A 147 1.01 -9.51 -12.44
N LEU A 148 0.19 -9.66 -11.41
CA LEU A 148 -0.41 -10.94 -11.03
C LEU A 148 -1.63 -11.33 -11.88
N GLU A 149 -1.95 -10.55 -12.92
CA GLU A 149 -3.09 -10.77 -13.81
C GLU A 149 -4.43 -10.86 -13.06
N GLY A 150 -4.56 -10.06 -12.00
CA GLY A 150 -5.81 -9.91 -11.25
C GLY A 150 -6.93 -9.39 -12.15
N ARG A 151 -8.17 -9.82 -11.88
CA ARG A 151 -9.33 -9.30 -12.60
C ARG A 151 -9.48 -7.81 -12.28
N SER A 152 -9.87 -7.00 -13.25
CA SER A 152 -10.07 -5.56 -13.02
C SER A 152 -11.01 -5.31 -11.83
N SER A 153 -12.10 -6.07 -11.69
CA SER A 153 -13.02 -5.98 -10.55
C SER A 153 -12.34 -6.16 -9.20
N ASP A 154 -11.37 -7.06 -9.11
CA ASP A 154 -10.62 -7.35 -7.88
C ASP A 154 -9.66 -6.20 -7.54
N ILE A 155 -9.04 -5.59 -8.56
CA ILE A 155 -8.18 -4.40 -8.43
C ILE A 155 -8.97 -3.20 -7.91
N TYR A 156 -10.13 -2.94 -8.52
CA TYR A 156 -11.03 -1.86 -8.10
C TYR A 156 -11.54 -2.09 -6.67
N ASN A 157 -11.95 -3.31 -6.34
CA ASN A 157 -12.41 -3.65 -4.99
C ASN A 157 -11.32 -3.49 -3.93
N ASP A 158 -10.08 -3.94 -4.21
CA ASP A 158 -8.93 -3.75 -3.30
C ASP A 158 -8.62 -2.27 -3.05
N TYR A 159 -8.75 -1.43 -4.07
CA TYR A 159 -8.58 0.01 -3.91
C TYR A 159 -9.73 0.62 -3.09
N CYS A 160 -10.98 0.34 -3.47
CA CYS A 160 -12.18 0.95 -2.88
C CYS A 160 -12.39 0.61 -1.41
N ILE A 161 -12.10 -0.63 -1.01
CA ILE A 161 -12.35 -1.09 0.37
C ILE A 161 -11.60 -0.24 1.39
N THR A 162 -10.49 0.41 0.99
CA THR A 162 -9.70 1.29 1.86
C THR A 162 -10.53 2.38 2.52
N LYS A 163 -11.52 2.97 1.83
CA LYS A 163 -12.41 3.98 2.43
C LYS A 163 -13.11 3.43 3.68
N ASP A 164 -13.68 2.23 3.59
CA ASP A 164 -14.41 1.61 4.70
C ASP A 164 -13.49 1.31 5.88
N PHE A 165 -12.26 0.86 5.60
CA PHE A 165 -11.21 0.65 6.61
C PHE A 165 -10.88 1.96 7.35
N LEU A 166 -10.73 3.06 6.62
CA LEU A 166 -10.37 4.34 7.21
C LEU A 166 -11.52 4.96 8.01
N LEU A 167 -12.75 4.89 7.50
CA LEU A 167 -13.94 5.45 8.16
C LEU A 167 -14.34 4.67 9.41
N SER A 168 -14.04 3.38 9.47
CA SER A 168 -14.30 2.56 10.67
C SER A 168 -13.21 2.66 11.74
N ASN A 169 -12.09 3.34 11.48
CA ASN A 169 -10.98 3.45 12.41
C ASN A 169 -10.97 4.81 13.13
N SER A 170 -11.37 4.82 14.40
CA SER A 170 -11.39 6.04 15.23
C SER A 170 -10.03 6.73 15.37
N GLN A 171 -8.92 5.98 15.30
CA GLN A 171 -7.57 6.57 15.32
C GLN A 171 -7.28 7.36 14.05
N VAL A 172 -7.82 6.93 12.90
CA VAL A 172 -7.70 7.67 11.63
C VAL A 172 -8.52 8.95 11.68
N ILE A 173 -9.72 8.89 12.25
CA ILE A 173 -10.57 10.08 12.47
C ILE A 173 -9.83 11.08 13.37
N GLN A 174 -9.27 10.62 14.49
CA GLN A 174 -8.49 11.46 15.40
C GLN A 174 -7.25 12.06 14.71
N TYR A 175 -6.54 11.27 13.90
CA TYR A 175 -5.40 11.77 13.12
C TYR A 175 -5.78 12.92 12.18
N PHE A 176 -6.92 12.83 11.50
CA PHE A 176 -7.40 13.92 10.65
C PHE A 176 -7.82 15.14 11.48
N ALA A 177 -8.45 14.94 12.63
CA ALA A 177 -8.80 16.02 13.57
C ALA A 177 -7.54 16.76 14.08
N ASP A 178 -6.50 16.03 14.49
CA ASP A 178 -5.22 16.59 14.95
C ASP A 178 -4.49 17.39 13.86
N LYS A 179 -4.76 17.07 12.58
CA LYS A 179 -4.24 17.79 11.41
C LYS A 179 -5.16 18.93 10.95
N GLY A 180 -6.26 19.20 11.64
CA GLY A 180 -7.24 20.24 11.27
C GLY A 180 -8.00 19.93 9.97
N VAL A 181 -8.09 18.66 9.58
CA VAL A 181 -8.84 18.23 8.40
C VAL A 181 -10.31 18.04 8.78
N LEU A 182 -11.14 19.03 8.42
CA LEU A 182 -12.56 19.05 8.74
C LEU A 182 -13.37 18.02 7.95
N ASP A 183 -13.09 17.87 6.65
CA ASP A 183 -13.76 16.90 5.76
C ASP A 183 -12.89 15.65 5.57
N TYR A 184 -12.74 14.88 6.66
CA TYR A 184 -11.92 13.67 6.63
C TYR A 184 -12.52 12.58 5.74
N GLU A 185 -13.85 12.53 5.57
CA GLU A 185 -14.51 11.54 4.72
C GLU A 185 -14.11 11.70 3.26
N LYS A 186 -14.08 12.94 2.76
CA LYS A 186 -13.54 13.25 1.43
C LYS A 186 -12.06 12.92 1.33
N ARG A 187 -11.29 13.05 2.41
CA ARG A 187 -9.88 12.66 2.44
C ARG A 187 -9.68 11.14 2.43
N CYS A 188 -10.60 10.38 3.00
CA CYS A 188 -10.65 8.91 2.96
C CYS A 188 -11.15 8.36 1.61
N ASN A 189 -11.62 9.22 0.70
CA ASN A 189 -12.22 8.77 -0.55
C ASN A 189 -11.25 7.93 -1.40
N THR A 190 -11.77 6.80 -1.88
CA THR A 190 -11.15 5.86 -2.83
C THR A 190 -12.19 5.39 -3.84
N ASP A 191 -12.87 6.33 -4.50
CA ASP A 191 -13.90 6.05 -5.52
C ASP A 191 -13.29 5.44 -6.80
N ASN A 192 -13.98 4.49 -7.42
CA ASN A 192 -13.56 3.83 -8.67
C ASN A 192 -13.24 4.82 -9.80
N ASN A 193 -13.93 5.96 -9.86
CA ASN A 193 -13.67 6.98 -10.87
C ASN A 193 -12.27 7.60 -10.73
N ILE A 194 -11.70 7.63 -9.53
CA ILE A 194 -10.31 8.07 -9.33
C ILE A 194 -9.37 7.14 -10.10
N LEU A 195 -9.54 5.82 -9.90
CA LEU A 195 -8.70 4.82 -10.53
C LEU A 195 -8.92 4.76 -12.04
N LYS A 196 -10.16 4.89 -12.52
CA LYS A 196 -10.47 4.97 -13.97
C LYS A 196 -9.83 6.17 -14.66
N ILE A 197 -9.84 7.35 -14.03
CA ILE A 197 -9.21 8.54 -14.61
C ILE A 197 -7.69 8.39 -14.55
N PHE A 198 -7.15 7.88 -13.44
CA PHE A 198 -5.74 7.56 -13.32
C PHE A 198 -5.28 6.58 -14.43
N GLU A 199 -6.02 5.49 -14.67
CA GLU A 199 -5.72 4.50 -15.72
C GLU A 199 -5.64 5.16 -17.10
N LYS A 200 -6.61 6.01 -17.47
CA LYS A 200 -6.59 6.74 -18.74
C LYS A 200 -5.36 7.63 -18.90
N ILE A 201 -4.92 8.29 -17.83
CA ILE A 201 -3.72 9.14 -17.84
C ILE A 201 -2.46 8.27 -17.91
N PHE A 202 -2.45 7.19 -17.12
CA PHE A 202 -1.35 6.24 -17.00
C PHE A 202 -1.07 5.52 -18.32
N GLU A 203 -2.09 4.99 -18.99
CA GLU A 203 -1.97 4.32 -20.30
C GLU A 203 -1.45 5.27 -21.37
N LYS A 204 -1.91 6.53 -21.40
CA LYS A 204 -1.36 7.53 -22.32
C LYS A 204 0.12 7.83 -22.06
N ARG A 205 0.57 7.75 -20.81
CA ARG A 205 1.93 8.11 -20.41
C ARG A 205 2.92 6.96 -20.53
N TYR A 206 2.50 5.75 -20.16
CA TYR A 206 3.36 4.58 -19.99
C TYR A 206 2.91 3.36 -20.77
N PHE A 207 1.80 3.43 -21.51
CA PHE A 207 1.20 2.34 -22.29
C PHE A 207 0.62 1.19 -21.44
N SER A 208 1.39 0.56 -20.56
CA SER A 208 0.88 -0.45 -19.63
C SER A 208 1.68 -0.52 -18.33
N VAL A 209 1.17 -1.27 -17.34
CA VAL A 209 1.89 -1.50 -16.07
C VAL A 209 3.24 -2.16 -16.32
N SER A 210 3.29 -3.14 -17.23
CA SER A 210 4.53 -3.81 -17.59
C SER A 210 5.56 -2.84 -18.18
N HIS A 211 5.13 -1.93 -19.05
CA HIS A 211 6.00 -0.93 -19.67
C HIS A 211 6.49 0.13 -18.65
N TYR A 212 5.63 0.57 -17.73
CA TYR A 212 6.04 1.43 -16.62
C TYR A 212 7.12 0.75 -15.76
N LEU A 213 6.92 -0.52 -15.41
CA LEU A 213 7.89 -1.28 -14.61
C LEU A 213 9.23 -1.44 -15.35
N CYS A 214 9.21 -1.75 -16.64
CA CYS A 214 10.42 -1.75 -17.47
C CYS A 214 11.10 -0.37 -17.50
N HIS A 215 10.32 0.71 -17.65
CA HIS A 215 10.82 2.09 -17.65
C HIS A 215 11.57 2.47 -16.36
N ILE A 216 11.20 1.88 -15.21
CA ILE A 216 11.89 2.11 -13.93
C ILE A 216 12.96 1.05 -13.61
N GLY A 217 13.26 0.14 -14.54
CA GLY A 217 14.33 -0.86 -14.42
C GLY A 217 13.90 -2.24 -13.89
N ILE A 218 12.60 -2.52 -13.80
CA ILE A 218 12.09 -3.86 -13.49
C ILE A 218 11.91 -4.63 -14.80
N THR A 219 12.83 -5.55 -15.06
CA THR A 219 12.90 -6.30 -16.33
C THR A 219 11.69 -7.21 -16.52
N GLU A 220 11.44 -7.66 -17.76
CA GLU A 220 10.43 -8.70 -18.03
C GLU A 220 10.70 -9.98 -17.24
N ALA A 221 11.97 -10.37 -17.10
CA ALA A 221 12.37 -11.51 -16.28
C ALA A 221 11.99 -11.31 -14.79
N ASP A 222 12.15 -10.09 -14.26
CA ASP A 222 11.69 -9.78 -12.91
C ASP A 222 10.18 -9.93 -12.77
N GLN A 223 9.41 -9.42 -13.73
CA GLN A 223 7.95 -9.49 -13.74
C GLN A 223 7.45 -10.95 -13.83
N ILE A 224 8.07 -11.76 -14.70
CA ILE A 224 7.78 -13.21 -14.82
C ILE A 224 8.09 -13.92 -13.51
N ASN A 225 9.22 -13.62 -12.85
CA ASN A 225 9.57 -14.20 -11.57
C ASN A 225 8.56 -13.85 -10.48
N ILE A 226 8.09 -12.60 -10.45
CA ILE A 226 7.05 -12.17 -9.51
C ILE A 226 5.76 -12.95 -9.77
N LYS A 227 5.30 -13.03 -11.02
CA LYS A 227 4.10 -13.78 -11.37
C LYS A 227 4.22 -15.25 -10.98
N LYS A 228 5.34 -15.90 -11.28
CA LYS A 228 5.59 -17.30 -10.94
C LYS A 228 5.61 -17.57 -9.43
N LYS A 229 6.17 -16.65 -8.64
CA LYS A 229 6.30 -16.80 -7.19
C LYS A 229 5.01 -16.48 -6.44
N TRP A 230 4.26 -15.48 -6.89
CA TRP A 230 3.20 -14.86 -6.10
C TRP A 230 1.81 -14.97 -6.74
N GLY A 231 1.74 -15.22 -8.05
CA GLY A 231 0.48 -15.40 -8.77
C GLY A 231 -0.18 -16.72 -8.41
N LYS A 232 -1.52 -16.78 -8.53
CA LYS A 232 -2.26 -18.04 -8.40
C LYS A 232 -1.83 -19.01 -9.50
N LYS A 233 -1.50 -20.25 -9.18
CA LYS A 233 -1.42 -21.31 -10.18
C LYS A 233 -2.82 -21.51 -10.72
N THR A 234 -2.99 -21.29 -12.01
CA THR A 234 -4.11 -21.86 -12.73
C THR A 234 -3.95 -23.38 -12.62
N ILE A 235 -4.82 -24.00 -11.82
CA ILE A 235 -5.05 -25.44 -11.91
C ILE A 235 -5.67 -25.62 -13.29
N GLY A 236 -4.88 -26.18 -14.22
CA GLY A 236 -5.37 -26.60 -15.53
C GLY A 236 -6.38 -27.73 -15.42
#